data_AF-A0A2V8TXH3-F1
#
_entry.id   AF-A0A2V8TXH3-F1
#
_cell.length_a   1.000
_cell.length_b   1.000
_cell.length_c   1.000
_cell.angle_alpha   90.00
_cell.angle_beta   90.00
_cell.angle_gamma   90.00
#
_symmetry.space_group_name_H-M   'P 1'
#
loop_
_entity.id
_entity.type
_entity.pdbx_description
1 polymer ?
#
loop_
_entity_poly.entity_id
_entity_poly.type
_entity_poly.pdbx_seq_one_letter_code
_entity_poly.pdbx_strand_id
1 'polypeptide(L)'
;MRHERGFTLIELLIVIAIIGIIAGIAVAQMQSAPKKAKESVLKEDLYALRDVIDQYFADKGKYPESLDTLVQEGYLRKVPVDPTTNSSESWQVVHAEATDEDTEGAGGIIDVKSGADGTALDGSRYADW
;
A
#
# COMPACT_ATOMS: atom_id res chain seq x y z
N MET A 1 30.26 26.76 -54.02
CA MET A 1 29.11 25.84 -53.95
C MET A 1 29.23 25.04 -52.65
N ARG A 2 28.32 25.24 -51.69
CA ARG A 2 28.32 24.47 -50.44
C ARG A 2 27.75 23.09 -50.76
N HIS A 3 28.55 22.05 -50.53
CA HIS A 3 28.08 20.67 -50.63
C HIS A 3 27.23 20.37 -49.39
N GLU A 4 25.91 20.40 -49.54
CA GLU A 4 25.01 19.88 -48.53
C GLU A 4 25.18 18.36 -48.48
N ARG A 5 25.76 17.87 -47.39
CA ARG A 5 25.88 16.43 -47.15
C ARG A 5 24.50 15.93 -46.67
N GLY A 6 23.83 15.14 -47.49
CA GLY A 6 22.59 14.47 -47.13
C GLY A 6 22.82 13.34 -46.10
N PHE A 7 21.80 13.05 -45.29
CA PHE A 7 21.79 11.92 -44.36
C PHE A 7 21.90 10.59 -45.11
N THR A 8 22.67 9.66 -44.55
CA THR A 8 22.73 8.28 -45.06
C THR A 8 21.66 7.40 -44.42
N LEU A 9 21.20 6.36 -45.14
CA LEU A 9 20.28 5.37 -44.57
C LEU A 9 20.89 4.65 -43.36
N ILE A 10 22.21 4.44 -43.36
CA ILE A 10 22.90 3.80 -42.24
C ILE A 10 22.91 4.68 -40.98
N GLU A 11 23.04 5.99 -41.11
CA GLU A 11 22.89 6.91 -39.97
C GLU A 11 21.49 6.84 -39.36
N LEU A 12 20.45 6.82 -40.19
CA LEU A 12 19.08 6.68 -39.70
C LEU A 12 18.86 5.34 -38.99
N LEU A 13 19.41 4.24 -39.53
CA LEU A 13 19.33 2.91 -38.92
C LEU A 13 20.03 2.85 -37.56
N ILE A 14 21.19 3.49 -37.42
CA ILE A 14 21.91 3.55 -36.14
C ILE A 14 21.10 4.38 -35.11
N VAL A 15 20.51 5.49 -35.52
CA VAL A 15 19.70 6.34 -34.62
C VAL A 15 18.49 5.58 -34.09
N ILE A 16 17.71 4.91 -34.96
CA ILE A 16 16.55 4.14 -34.50
C ILE A 16 16.95 2.94 -33.62
N ALA A 17 18.12 2.32 -33.89
CA ALA A 17 18.64 1.25 -33.06
C ALA A 17 19.01 1.75 -31.64
N ILE A 18 19.69 2.90 -31.54
CA ILE A 18 20.02 3.52 -30.24
C ILE A 18 18.76 3.92 -29.49
N ILE A 19 17.77 4.54 -30.16
CA ILE A 19 16.49 4.90 -29.54
C ILE A 19 15.77 3.66 -29.01
N GLY A 20 15.75 2.56 -29.79
CA GLY A 20 15.15 1.29 -29.36
C GLY A 20 15.79 0.69 -28.11
N ILE A 21 17.12 0.72 -28.02
CA ILE A 21 17.87 0.23 -26.84
C ILE A 21 17.53 1.08 -25.60
N ILE A 22 17.59 2.40 -25.73
CA ILE A 22 17.30 3.32 -24.62
C ILE A 22 15.84 3.16 -24.15
N ALA A 23 14.90 3.06 -25.09
CA ALA A 23 13.48 2.86 -24.78
C ALA A 23 13.24 1.54 -24.03
N GLY A 24 13.91 0.45 -24.42
CA GLY A 24 13.81 -0.83 -23.73
C GLY A 24 14.26 -0.78 -22.27
N ILE A 25 15.41 -0.14 -21.99
CA ILE A 25 15.93 0.02 -20.61
C ILE A 25 14.99 0.90 -19.77
N ALA A 26 14.49 1.99 -20.35
CA ALA A 26 13.61 2.92 -19.66
C ALA A 26 12.32 2.25 -19.16
N VAL A 27 11.71 1.36 -19.96
CA VAL A 27 10.49 0.63 -19.58
C VAL A 27 10.72 -0.31 -18.39
N ALA A 28 11.84 -1.05 -18.39
CA ALA A 28 12.16 -1.98 -17.31
C ALA A 28 12.34 -1.28 -15.96
N GLN A 29 12.90 -0.06 -15.96
CA GLN A 29 13.13 0.72 -14.73
C GLN A 29 11.84 1.25 -14.09
N MET A 30 10.77 1.44 -14.86
CA MET A 30 9.55 2.12 -14.38
C MET A 30 8.62 1.24 -13.53
N GLN A 31 8.88 -0.07 -13.44
CA GLN A 31 7.96 -1.02 -12.78
C GLN A 31 8.01 -0.98 -11.24
N SER A 32 9.12 -0.54 -10.63
CA SER A 32 9.31 -0.58 -9.18
C SER A 32 8.82 0.67 -8.44
N ALA A 33 8.85 1.83 -9.09
CA ALA A 33 8.44 3.10 -8.47
C ALA A 33 6.96 3.11 -8.03
N PRO A 34 6.00 2.64 -8.85
CA PRO A 34 4.59 2.55 -8.43
C PRO A 34 4.40 1.58 -7.26
N LYS A 35 5.10 0.44 -7.26
CA LYS A 35 5.03 -0.54 -6.17
C LYS A 35 5.51 0.07 -4.85
N LYS A 36 6.68 0.73 -4.87
CA LYS A 36 7.23 1.41 -3.68
C LYS A 36 6.31 2.49 -3.12
N ALA A 37 5.66 3.26 -4.00
CA ALA A 37 4.69 4.28 -3.58
C ALA A 37 3.48 3.63 -2.88
N LYS A 38 2.91 2.57 -3.46
CA LYS A 38 1.81 1.81 -2.83
C LYS A 38 2.20 1.23 -1.48
N GLU A 39 3.38 0.63 -1.35
CA GLU A 39 3.87 0.09 -0.08
C GLU A 39 4.07 1.17 0.99
N SER A 40 4.48 2.38 0.59
CA SER A 40 4.66 3.49 1.53
C SER A 40 3.30 3.97 2.07
N VAL A 41 2.31 4.12 1.18
CA VAL A 41 0.94 4.48 1.58
C VAL A 41 0.31 3.39 2.44
N LEU A 42 0.51 2.11 2.09
CA LEU A 42 -0.01 0.99 2.87
C LEU A 42 0.49 1.01 4.32
N LYS A 43 1.80 1.24 4.51
CA LYS A 43 2.39 1.32 5.85
C LYS A 43 1.86 2.52 6.66
N GLU A 44 1.65 3.66 6.00
CA GLU A 44 1.07 4.84 6.63
C GLU A 44 -0.39 4.61 7.04
N ASP A 45 -1.21 4.02 6.16
CA ASP A 45 -2.61 3.71 6.45
C ASP A 45 -2.74 2.69 7.60
N LEU A 46 -1.91 1.64 7.61
CA LEU A 46 -1.87 0.65 8.70
C LEU A 46 -1.46 1.30 10.03
N TYR A 47 -0.46 2.18 10.01
CA TYR A 47 -0.04 2.91 11.20
C TYR A 47 -1.17 3.79 11.73
N ALA A 48 -1.83 4.55 10.85
CA ALA A 48 -2.93 5.43 11.23
C ALA A 48 -4.14 4.65 11.78
N LEU A 49 -4.47 3.50 11.19
CA LEU A 49 -5.54 2.63 11.69
C LEU A 49 -5.25 2.10 13.09
N ARG A 50 -4.03 1.60 13.33
CA ARG A 50 -3.59 1.10 14.64
C ARG A 50 -3.59 2.19 15.70
N ASP A 51 -3.03 3.35 15.37
CA ASP A 51 -2.99 4.52 16.28
C ASP A 51 -4.41 4.93 16.72
N VAL A 52 -5.36 4.92 15.79
CA VAL A 52 -6.75 5.26 16.09
C VAL A 52 -7.46 4.16 16.91
N ILE A 53 -7.16 2.89 16.67
CA ILE A 53 -7.66 1.78 17.50
C ILE A 53 -7.16 1.92 18.94
N ASP A 54 -5.88 2.19 19.12
CA ASP A 54 -5.28 2.41 20.45
C ASP A 54 -5.87 3.64 21.13
N GLN A 55 -6.10 4.73 20.38
CA GLN A 55 -6.77 5.92 20.89
C GLN A 55 -8.21 5.62 21.34
N TYR A 56 -8.96 4.83 20.56
CA TYR A 56 -10.31 4.42 20.93
C TYR A 56 -10.31 3.62 22.23
N PHE A 57 -9.37 2.69 22.39
CA PHE A 57 -9.20 1.93 23.63
C PHE A 57 -8.85 2.83 24.82
N ALA A 58 -7.94 3.80 24.63
CA ALA A 58 -7.57 4.75 25.68
C ALA A 58 -8.75 5.61 26.16
N ASP A 59 -9.64 6.00 25.24
CA ASP A 59 -10.78 6.86 25.56
C ASP A 59 -11.99 6.08 26.11
N LYS A 60 -12.24 4.86 25.61
CA LYS A 60 -13.45 4.08 25.91
C LYS A 60 -13.21 2.91 26.87
N GLY A 61 -11.96 2.54 27.10
CA GLY A 61 -11.57 1.37 27.89
C GLY A 61 -11.88 0.03 27.22
N LYS A 62 -12.27 0.03 25.94
CA LYS A 62 -12.60 -1.17 25.16
C LYS A 62 -12.18 -0.99 23.70
N TYR A 63 -11.84 -2.09 23.03
CA TYR A 63 -11.50 -2.07 21.61
C TYR A 63 -12.74 -1.92 20.72
N PRO A 64 -12.63 -1.32 19.52
CA PRO A 64 -13.76 -1.17 18.60
C PRO A 64 -14.22 -2.53 18.05
N GLU A 65 -15.53 -2.74 17.90
CA GLU A 65 -16.09 -3.98 17.32
C GLU A 65 -15.84 -4.10 15.82
N SER A 66 -15.73 -2.97 15.13
CA SER A 66 -15.52 -2.88 13.68
C SER A 66 -14.77 -1.60 13.31
N LEU A 67 -14.14 -1.56 12.13
CA LEU A 67 -13.54 -0.32 11.61
C LEU A 67 -14.60 0.77 11.33
N ASP A 68 -15.84 0.39 11.03
CA ASP A 68 -16.94 1.32 10.86
C ASP A 68 -17.31 2.04 12.17
N THR A 69 -17.14 1.39 13.32
CA THR A 69 -17.35 2.01 14.65
C THR A 69 -16.46 3.24 14.81
N LEU A 70 -15.20 3.17 14.35
CA LEU A 70 -14.25 4.28 14.40
C LEU A 70 -14.71 5.46 13.53
N VAL A 71 -15.40 5.20 12.42
CA VAL A 71 -15.98 6.24 11.56
C VAL A 71 -17.21 6.87 12.22
N GLN A 72 -18.11 6.03 12.75
CA GLN A 72 -19.36 6.48 13.38
C GLN A 72 -19.11 7.32 14.63
N GLU A 73 -18.11 6.95 15.43
CA GLU A 73 -17.72 7.69 16.64
C GLU A 73 -16.76 8.86 16.36
N GLY A 74 -16.40 9.10 15.09
CA GLY A 74 -15.66 10.29 14.66
C GLY A 74 -14.15 10.23 14.84
N TYR A 75 -13.58 9.06 15.16
CA TYR A 75 -12.14 8.84 15.21
C TYR A 75 -11.52 8.78 13.81
N LEU A 76 -12.26 8.26 12.82
CA LEU A 76 -11.91 8.29 11.41
C LEU A 76 -12.94 9.08 10.62
N ARG A 77 -12.50 9.79 9.58
CA ARG A 77 -13.44 10.37 8.60
C ARG A 77 -14.03 9.32 7.66
N LYS A 78 -13.23 8.30 7.34
CA LYS A 78 -13.58 7.12 6.56
C LYS A 78 -12.49 6.07 6.77
N VAL A 79 -12.82 4.81 6.54
CA VAL A 79 -11.81 3.74 6.49
C VAL A 79 -10.92 3.95 5.25
N PRO A 80 -9.58 3.95 5.38
CA PRO A 80 -8.66 4.01 4.24
C PRO A 80 -8.84 2.82 3.28
N VAL A 81 -8.47 3.04 2.02
CA VAL A 81 -8.49 2.00 0.98
C VAL A 81 -7.09 1.41 0.90
N ASP A 82 -6.96 0.09 1.02
CA ASP A 82 -5.67 -0.58 0.83
C ASP A 82 -5.16 -0.30 -0.61
N PRO A 83 -4.00 0.37 -0.80
CA PRO A 83 -3.50 0.78 -2.11
C PRO A 83 -3.04 -0.41 -2.98
N THR A 84 -2.88 -1.59 -2.38
CA THR A 84 -2.43 -2.80 -3.03
C THR A 84 -3.60 -3.60 -3.59
N THR A 85 -4.69 -3.74 -2.83
CA THR A 85 -5.94 -4.41 -3.26
C THR A 85 -6.94 -3.45 -3.92
N ASN A 86 -6.78 -2.14 -3.70
CA ASN A 86 -7.71 -1.08 -4.07
C ASN A 86 -9.12 -1.24 -3.45
N SER A 87 -9.19 -1.76 -2.23
CA SER A 87 -10.44 -1.95 -1.47
C SER A 87 -10.29 -1.50 -0.01
N SER A 88 -11.36 -0.96 0.58
CA SER A 88 -11.44 -0.68 2.03
C SER A 88 -11.91 -1.88 2.85
N GLU A 89 -12.32 -2.97 2.20
CA GLU A 89 -12.86 -4.17 2.85
C GLU A 89 -11.81 -5.30 2.96
N SER A 90 -10.63 -5.13 2.36
CA SER A 90 -9.59 -6.15 2.36
C SER A 90 -8.76 -6.18 3.65
N TRP A 91 -8.99 -5.28 4.60
CA TRP A 91 -8.24 -5.27 5.85
C TRP A 91 -8.50 -6.55 6.65
N GLN A 92 -7.44 -7.23 7.07
CA GLN A 92 -7.53 -8.39 7.95
C GLN A 92 -7.49 -7.91 9.39
N VAL A 93 -8.62 -8.00 10.08
CA VAL A 93 -8.75 -7.60 11.48
C VAL A 93 -8.32 -8.73 12.42
N VAL A 94 -7.57 -8.38 13.46
CA VAL A 94 -7.18 -9.28 14.54
C VAL A 94 -7.95 -8.85 15.78
N HIS A 95 -8.68 -9.79 16.39
CA HIS A 95 -9.46 -9.54 17.59
C HIS A 95 -8.68 -9.97 18.83
N ALA A 96 -8.93 -9.29 19.96
CA ALA A 96 -8.48 -9.76 21.26
C ALA A 96 -9.01 -11.18 21.52
N GLU A 97 -8.16 -12.08 22.00
CA GLU A 97 -8.64 -13.35 22.52
C GLU A 97 -9.46 -13.10 23.78
N ALA A 98 -10.67 -13.63 23.84
CA ALA A 98 -11.49 -13.55 25.03
C ALA A 98 -10.88 -14.44 26.12
N THR A 99 -10.20 -13.83 27.10
CA THR A 99 -9.84 -14.49 28.34
C THR A 99 -11.04 -14.51 29.27
N ASP A 100 -11.24 -15.61 30.00
CA ASP A 100 -12.37 -15.80 30.93
C ASP A 100 -12.44 -14.74 32.06
N GLU A 101 -11.37 -13.93 32.25
CA GLU A 101 -11.29 -12.86 33.26
C GLU A 101 -11.75 -11.47 32.77
N ASP A 102 -11.76 -11.18 31.47
CA ASP A 102 -11.98 -9.82 30.94
C ASP A 102 -13.26 -9.71 30.09
N THR A 103 -14.42 -9.99 30.70
CA THR A 103 -15.72 -10.00 29.99
C THR A 103 -16.15 -8.64 29.42
N GLU A 104 -15.52 -7.52 29.81
CA GLU A 104 -15.91 -6.16 29.35
C GLU A 104 -15.01 -5.60 28.23
N GLY A 105 -13.83 -6.20 27.95
CA GLY A 105 -12.88 -5.75 26.92
C GLY A 105 -12.59 -6.77 25.79
N ALA A 106 -13.07 -8.00 25.94
CA ALA A 106 -12.64 -9.20 25.21
C ALA A 106 -13.07 -9.36 23.74
N GLY A 107 -13.66 -8.36 23.07
CA GLY A 107 -14.31 -8.57 21.75
C GLY A 107 -13.78 -7.76 20.57
N GLY A 108 -12.99 -6.72 20.81
CA GLY A 108 -12.69 -5.73 19.77
C GLY A 108 -11.43 -6.00 18.96
N ILE A 109 -11.29 -5.23 17.88
CA ILE A 109 -10.13 -5.24 16.99
C ILE A 109 -8.94 -4.65 17.74
N ILE A 110 -7.86 -5.42 17.87
CA ILE A 110 -6.59 -4.99 18.48
C ILE A 110 -5.54 -4.62 17.45
N ASP A 111 -5.63 -5.19 16.26
CA ASP A 111 -4.67 -4.98 15.18
C ASP A 111 -5.37 -5.14 13.82
N VAL A 112 -4.80 -4.50 12.81
CA VAL A 112 -5.26 -4.55 11.42
C VAL A 112 -4.07 -4.83 10.54
N LYS A 113 -4.25 -5.74 9.58
CA LYS A 113 -3.23 -6.15 8.62
C LYS A 113 -3.71 -5.99 7.19
N SER A 114 -2.78 -5.90 6.24
CA SER A 114 -3.16 -5.88 4.83
C SER A 114 -3.69 -7.24 4.39
N GLY A 115 -4.81 -7.27 3.68
CA GLY A 115 -5.28 -8.48 2.99
C GLY A 115 -4.74 -8.62 1.58
N ALA A 116 -3.72 -7.86 1.20
CA ALA A 116 -3.06 -8.02 -0.08
C ALA A 116 -2.30 -9.35 -0.15
N ASP A 117 -2.46 -10.05 -1.27
CA ASP A 117 -1.65 -11.22 -1.56
C ASP A 117 -0.23 -10.83 -2.02
N GLY A 118 0.74 -11.66 -1.68
CA GLY A 118 2.11 -11.58 -2.19
C GLY A 118 3.12 -10.96 -1.24
N THR A 119 4.26 -10.56 -1.82
CA THR A 119 5.43 -10.07 -1.09
C THR A 119 5.81 -8.65 -1.49
N ALA A 120 6.24 -7.91 -0.49
CA ALA A 120 6.77 -6.57 -0.61
C ALA A 120 8.14 -6.56 -1.29
N LEU A 121 8.62 -5.36 -1.64
CA LEU A 121 9.95 -5.13 -2.19
C LEU A 121 11.08 -5.56 -1.24
N ASP A 122 10.83 -5.62 0.07
CA ASP A 122 11.79 -6.08 1.09
C ASP A 122 11.74 -7.60 1.34
N GLY A 123 10.82 -8.33 0.68
CA GLY A 123 10.67 -9.77 0.78
C GLY A 123 9.72 -10.26 1.88
N SER A 124 9.21 -9.37 2.74
CA SER A 124 8.16 -9.71 3.70
C SER A 124 6.80 -9.87 3.01
N ARG A 125 5.85 -10.57 3.64
CA ARG A 125 4.48 -10.73 3.11
C ARG A 125 3.61 -9.58 3.58
N TYR A 126 2.70 -9.11 2.73
CA TYR A 126 1.77 -8.05 3.12
C TYR A 126 0.83 -8.47 4.26
N ALA A 127 0.45 -9.74 4.33
CA ALA A 127 -0.33 -10.28 5.44
C ALA A 127 0.41 -10.30 6.79
N ASP A 128 1.73 -10.10 6.79
CA ASP A 128 2.52 -9.95 8.02
C ASP A 128 2.63 -8.47 8.45
N TRP A 129 2.13 -7.51 7.64
CA TRP A 129 2.18 -6.07 7.89
C TRP A 129 0.95 -5.55 8.61
#